data_AF-V4PS82-F1
#
_entry.id   AF-V4PS82-F1
#
_cell.length_a   1.000
_cell.length_b   1.000
_cell.length_c   1.000
_cell.angle_alpha   90.00
_cell.angle_beta   90.00
_cell.angle_gamma   90.00
#
_symmetry.space_group_name_H-M   'P 1'
#
loop_
_entity.id
_entity.type
_entity.pdbx_description
1 polymer ?
#
loop_
_entity_poly.entity_id
_entity_poly.type
_entity_poly.pdbx_seq_one_letter_code
_entity_poly.pdbx_strand_id
1 'polypeptide(L)'
;MRKLLTTTLLGGFLLASGAFAEAPKGGWVFDASPDFPGFTRIIIEDKAGKLSGKLTSHWYGDLPLTDLHKDGDNLVFKLYNGNPRVPMTDIVVKPEGPSVRMTGKVWYQDFDLTAHKAKRSELKALDFPTYPLPAKAVVPQKPLSPTPPMGWSSWNKFATNISDQTIREIADAIGIVRPAGCRLCLRQY
;
A
#
# COMPACT_ATOMS: atom_id res chain seq x y z
N MET A 1 79.35 -5.50 -26.87
CA MET A 1 78.21 -6.41 -26.59
C MET A 1 77.00 -5.57 -26.18
N ARG A 2 75.99 -5.47 -27.05
CA ARG A 2 74.79 -4.63 -26.89
C ARG A 2 73.84 -5.24 -25.85
N LYS A 3 73.46 -4.48 -24.82
CA LYS A 3 72.40 -4.86 -23.87
C LYS A 3 71.04 -4.45 -24.46
N LEU A 4 70.18 -5.41 -24.79
CA LEU A 4 68.76 -5.17 -25.06
C LEU A 4 68.04 -4.96 -23.72
N LEU A 5 67.38 -3.81 -23.56
CA LEU A 5 66.33 -3.63 -22.56
C LEU A 5 65.00 -4.07 -23.18
N THR A 6 64.39 -5.10 -22.62
CA THR A 6 63.05 -5.55 -22.94
C THR A 6 62.08 -4.85 -21.99
N THR A 7 61.32 -3.88 -22.50
CA THR A 7 60.30 -3.18 -21.73
C THR A 7 59.00 -3.97 -21.74
N THR A 8 58.68 -4.64 -20.63
CA THR A 8 57.41 -5.35 -20.45
C THR A 8 56.33 -4.36 -20.02
N LEU A 9 55.37 -4.06 -20.90
CA LEU A 9 54.16 -3.32 -20.58
C LEU A 9 53.15 -4.28 -19.90
N LEU A 10 52.98 -4.16 -18.58
CA LEU A 10 51.85 -4.76 -17.87
C LEU A 10 50.60 -3.89 -18.12
N GLY A 11 49.69 -4.37 -18.95
CA GLY A 11 48.35 -3.79 -19.09
C GLY A 11 47.52 -4.11 -17.85
N GLY A 12 47.23 -3.09 -17.04
CA GLY A 12 46.33 -3.20 -15.90
C GLY A 12 44.89 -3.39 -16.37
N PHE A 13 44.35 -4.59 -16.15
CA PHE A 13 42.92 -4.86 -16.29
C PHE A 13 42.21 -4.24 -15.09
N LEU A 14 41.64 -3.04 -15.26
CA LEU A 14 40.73 -2.45 -14.30
C LEU A 14 39.44 -3.28 -14.30
N LEU A 15 39.34 -4.23 -13.37
CA LEU A 15 38.07 -4.84 -12.99
C LEU A 15 37.21 -3.72 -12.39
N ALA A 16 36.31 -3.18 -13.20
CA ALA A 16 35.23 -2.34 -12.71
C ALA A 16 34.30 -3.23 -11.88
N SER A 17 34.55 -3.30 -10.58
CA SER A 17 33.61 -3.84 -9.61
C SER A 17 32.34 -2.98 -9.68
N GLY A 18 31.33 -3.44 -10.42
CA GLY A 18 30.00 -2.89 -10.31
C GLY A 18 29.60 -2.97 -8.84
N ALA A 19 29.45 -1.82 -8.19
CA ALA A 19 28.86 -1.76 -6.88
C ALA A 19 27.40 -2.20 -7.03
N PHE A 20 27.12 -3.47 -6.76
CA PHE A 20 25.75 -3.96 -6.66
C PHE A 20 25.06 -3.13 -5.58
N ALA A 21 24.01 -2.40 -5.97
CA ALA A 21 23.23 -1.62 -5.03
C ALA A 21 22.56 -2.59 -4.07
N GLU A 22 22.91 -2.52 -2.79
CA GLU A 22 22.26 -3.34 -1.77
C GLU A 22 20.75 -3.07 -1.79
N ALA A 23 19.94 -4.13 -1.80
CA ALA A 23 18.49 -4.02 -1.80
C ALA A 23 18.00 -2.99 -0.76
N PRO A 24 17.00 -2.16 -1.07
CA PRO A 24 16.67 -0.97 -0.27
C PRO A 24 16.05 -1.31 1.10
N LYS A 25 16.91 -1.60 2.09
CA LYS A 25 16.53 -1.90 3.48
C LYS A 25 16.19 -0.64 4.26
N GLY A 26 15.43 -0.75 5.35
CA GLY A 26 15.06 0.35 6.25
C GLY A 26 13.73 1.01 5.91
N GLY A 27 13.48 2.19 6.49
CA GLY A 27 12.25 2.94 6.28
C GLY A 27 12.39 4.02 5.20
N TRP A 28 11.35 4.14 4.38
CA TRP A 28 11.22 5.08 3.28
C TRP A 28 9.85 5.75 3.33
N VAL A 29 9.77 7.04 3.01
CA VAL A 29 8.52 7.82 3.03
C VAL A 29 8.23 8.28 1.62
N PHE A 30 6.99 8.06 1.15
CA PHE A 30 6.58 8.44 -0.19
C PHE A 30 6.41 9.95 -0.29
N ASP A 31 6.96 10.53 -1.35
CA ASP A 31 6.90 11.97 -1.59
C ASP A 31 5.49 12.42 -1.98
N ALA A 32 4.77 11.54 -2.68
CA ALA A 32 3.37 11.70 -3.06
C ALA A 32 2.71 10.32 -3.20
N SER A 33 1.39 10.28 -3.07
CA SER A 33 0.58 9.08 -3.29
C SER A 33 -0.81 9.47 -3.78
N PRO A 34 -1.48 8.67 -4.63
CA PRO A 34 -2.88 8.88 -4.94
C PRO A 34 -3.73 8.74 -3.67
N ASP A 35 -4.86 9.47 -3.60
CA ASP A 35 -5.79 9.44 -2.45
C ASP A 35 -6.19 8.02 -2.05
N PHE A 36 -6.39 7.16 -3.05
CA PHE A 36 -6.54 5.72 -2.88
C PHE A 36 -5.35 5.01 -3.52
N PRO A 37 -4.65 4.09 -2.83
CA PRO A 37 -4.85 3.71 -1.43
C PRO A 37 -4.15 4.66 -0.43
N GLY A 38 -3.45 5.70 -0.87
CA GLY A 38 -2.78 6.68 -0.01
C GLY A 38 -1.61 6.08 0.78
N PHE A 39 -0.60 5.53 0.09
CA PHE A 39 0.60 4.99 0.74
C PHE A 39 1.44 6.10 1.37
N THR A 40 1.87 5.90 2.61
CA THR A 40 2.63 6.91 3.37
C THR A 40 4.09 6.53 3.54
N ARG A 41 4.36 5.28 3.91
CA ARG A 41 5.73 4.77 4.12
C ARG A 41 5.83 3.28 3.88
N ILE A 42 7.04 2.81 3.60
CA ILE A 42 7.41 1.39 3.58
C ILE A 42 8.59 1.16 4.51
N ILE A 43 8.55 0.07 5.27
CA ILE A 43 9.63 -0.38 6.14
C ILE A 43 10.03 -1.79 5.72
N ILE A 44 11.29 -1.97 5.36
CA ILE A 44 11.89 -3.24 4.96
C ILE A 44 12.94 -3.62 5.99
N GLU A 45 12.80 -4.80 6.57
CA GLU A 45 13.70 -5.36 7.56
C GLU A 45 14.41 -6.59 6.98
N ASP A 46 15.69 -6.73 7.29
CA ASP A 46 16.47 -7.94 7.01
C ASP A 46 16.94 -8.51 8.35
N LYS A 47 16.47 -9.71 8.67
CA LYS A 47 16.89 -10.46 9.86
C LYS A 47 17.59 -11.73 9.40
N ALA A 48 18.92 -11.74 9.47
CA ALA A 48 19.76 -12.87 9.07
C ALA A 48 19.49 -13.39 7.65
N GLY A 49 19.27 -12.49 6.68
CA GLY A 49 18.99 -12.82 5.29
C GLY A 49 17.50 -13.05 4.98
N LYS A 50 16.64 -13.08 6.01
CA LYS A 50 15.19 -13.16 5.83
C LYS A 50 14.58 -11.76 5.75
N LEU A 51 14.08 -11.42 4.57
CA LEU A 51 13.37 -10.17 4.34
C LEU A 51 11.97 -10.22 4.92
N SER A 52 11.55 -9.11 5.52
CA SER A 52 10.18 -8.86 5.96
C SER A 52 9.91 -7.37 5.91
N GLY A 53 8.66 -6.96 6.06
CA GLY A 53 8.36 -5.55 6.13
C GLY A 53 6.88 -5.25 6.12
N LYS A 54 6.58 -3.95 6.11
CA LYS A 54 5.23 -3.43 6.02
C LYS A 54 5.15 -2.17 5.18
N LEU A 55 4.01 -1.99 4.54
CA LEU A 55 3.62 -0.79 3.80
C LEU A 55 2.45 -0.15 4.53
N THR A 56 2.58 1.11 4.93
CA THR A 56 1.52 1.86 5.60
C THR A 56 0.71 2.64 4.57
N SER A 57 -0.61 2.65 4.70
CA SER A 57 -1.53 3.43 3.87
C SER A 57 -2.63 4.09 4.71
N HIS A 58 -3.22 5.17 4.20
CA HIS A 58 -4.38 5.81 4.83
C HIS A 58 -5.62 4.92 4.82
N TRP A 59 -5.81 4.09 3.79
CA TRP A 59 -6.99 3.25 3.65
C TRP A 59 -6.92 1.93 4.43
N TYR A 60 -5.74 1.32 4.50
CA TYR A 60 -5.58 -0.03 5.08
C TYR A 60 -4.73 -0.05 6.36
N GLY A 61 -4.13 1.07 6.74
CA GLY A 61 -3.12 1.09 7.80
C GLY A 61 -1.87 0.30 7.40
N ASP A 62 -1.31 -0.45 8.35
CA ASP A 62 -0.12 -1.28 8.14
C ASP A 62 -0.47 -2.59 7.41
N LEU A 63 0.01 -2.73 6.17
CA LEU A 63 -0.09 -3.92 5.35
C LEU A 63 1.23 -4.71 5.36
N PRO A 64 1.23 -6.02 5.66
CA PRO A 64 2.45 -6.82 5.55
C PRO A 64 2.88 -6.99 4.08
N LEU A 65 4.19 -6.94 3.83
CA LEU A 65 4.75 -7.26 2.51
C LEU A 65 4.73 -8.78 2.32
N THR A 66 3.74 -9.31 1.59
CA THR A 66 3.61 -10.75 1.36
C THR A 66 4.50 -11.19 0.19
N ASP A 67 5.05 -12.40 0.27
CA ASP A 67 5.94 -12.94 -0.75
C ASP A 67 7.12 -12.01 -1.08
N LEU A 68 7.65 -11.32 -0.07
CA LEU A 68 8.76 -10.39 -0.24
C LEU A 68 10.06 -11.13 -0.57
N HIS A 69 10.63 -10.85 -1.73
CA HIS A 69 11.88 -11.43 -2.19
C HIS A 69 12.70 -10.42 -3.00
N LYS A 70 13.97 -10.76 -3.26
CA LYS A 70 14.84 -10.00 -4.16
C LYS A 70 14.68 -10.53 -5.59
N ASP A 71 14.65 -9.61 -6.54
CA ASP A 71 14.78 -9.90 -7.97
C ASP A 71 15.87 -8.98 -8.54
N GLY A 72 17.09 -9.51 -8.65
CA GLY A 72 18.30 -8.70 -8.86
C GLY A 72 18.47 -7.66 -7.75
N ASP A 73 18.56 -6.39 -8.14
CA ASP A 73 18.65 -5.25 -7.22
C ASP A 73 17.28 -4.76 -6.71
N ASN A 74 16.18 -5.30 -7.27
CA ASN A 74 14.83 -4.91 -6.91
C ASN A 74 14.29 -5.75 -5.76
N LEU A 75 13.29 -5.21 -5.07
CA LEU A 75 12.42 -5.98 -4.18
C LEU A 75 11.07 -6.16 -4.84
N VAL A 76 10.56 -7.38 -4.77
CA VAL A 76 9.23 -7.74 -5.26
C VAL A 76 8.42 -8.26 -4.09
N PHE A 77 7.19 -7.78 -3.97
CA PHE A 77 6.22 -8.27 -2.99
C PHE A 77 4.80 -8.13 -3.53
N LYS A 78 3.85 -8.66 -2.76
CA LYS A 78 2.41 -8.60 -3.02
C LYS A 78 1.70 -8.01 -1.81
N LEU A 79 0.52 -7.42 -2.04
CA LEU A 79 -0.35 -6.92 -0.97
C LEU A 79 -1.70 -7.60 -1.03
N TYR A 80 -2.15 -8.11 0.11
CA TYR A 80 -3.50 -8.61 0.25
C TYR A 80 -4.47 -7.46 0.46
N ASN A 81 -5.44 -7.33 -0.44
CA ASN A 81 -6.39 -6.23 -0.45
C ASN A 81 -7.69 -6.53 0.31
N GLY A 82 -7.74 -7.64 1.07
CA GLY A 82 -8.92 -8.07 1.81
C GLY A 82 -9.90 -8.93 1.00
N ASN A 83 -9.74 -9.04 -0.32
CA ASN A 83 -10.63 -9.82 -1.17
C ASN A 83 -9.92 -11.06 -1.75
N PRO A 84 -10.28 -12.28 -1.30
CA PRO A 84 -9.62 -13.50 -1.78
C PRO A 84 -9.91 -13.82 -3.25
N ARG A 85 -10.87 -13.13 -3.89
CA ARG A 85 -11.19 -13.31 -5.31
C ARG A 85 -10.35 -12.44 -6.25
N VAL A 86 -9.60 -11.48 -5.72
CA VAL A 86 -8.75 -10.60 -6.52
C VAL A 86 -7.32 -11.10 -6.43
N PRO A 87 -6.69 -11.53 -7.55
CA PRO A 87 -5.30 -11.95 -7.55
C PRO A 87 -4.38 -10.82 -7.10
N MET A 88 -3.40 -11.14 -6.27
CA MET A 88 -2.36 -10.18 -5.89
C MET A 88 -1.33 -10.07 -7.01
N THR A 89 -1.17 -8.86 -7.52
CA THR A 89 -0.15 -8.51 -8.51
C THR A 89 1.17 -8.14 -7.83
N ASP A 90 2.25 -8.31 -8.56
CA ASP A 90 3.58 -7.94 -8.08
C ASP A 90 3.71 -6.42 -7.97
N ILE A 91 4.33 -5.99 -6.89
CA ILE A 91 4.72 -4.61 -6.62
C ILE A 91 6.23 -4.61 -6.50
N VAL A 92 6.86 -3.72 -7.25
CA VAL A 92 8.32 -3.68 -7.41
C VAL A 92 8.84 -2.41 -6.78
N VAL A 93 9.85 -2.54 -5.92
CA VAL A 93 10.63 -1.43 -5.36
C VAL A 93 12.02 -1.48 -5.96
N LYS A 94 12.36 -0.44 -6.71
CA LYS A 94 13.66 -0.27 -7.37
C LYS A 94 14.48 0.79 -6.65
N PRO A 95 15.77 0.56 -6.38
CA PRO A 95 16.66 1.61 -5.90
C PRO A 95 16.91 2.64 -7.00
N GLU A 96 16.81 3.93 -6.67
CA GLU A 96 17.09 5.07 -7.57
C GLU A 96 18.00 6.08 -6.85
N GLY A 97 19.30 5.80 -6.82
CA GLY A 97 20.29 6.62 -6.12
C GLY A 97 20.00 6.70 -4.61
N PRO A 98 19.75 7.90 -4.03
CA PRO A 98 19.40 8.05 -2.62
C PRO A 98 17.92 7.76 -2.31
N SER A 99 17.10 7.46 -3.33
CA SER A 99 15.66 7.24 -3.23
C SER A 99 15.29 5.82 -3.69
N VAL A 100 14.02 5.47 -3.56
CA VAL A 100 13.43 4.26 -4.16
C VAL A 100 12.20 4.62 -4.98
N ARG A 101 11.94 3.84 -6.02
CA ARG A 101 10.73 3.93 -6.83
C ARG A 101 9.91 2.67 -6.66
N MET A 102 8.64 2.82 -6.30
CA MET A 102 7.69 1.74 -6.11
C MET A 102 6.62 1.78 -7.20
N THR A 103 6.52 0.73 -7.99
CA THR A 103 5.54 0.58 -9.07
C THR A 103 4.68 -0.65 -8.86
N GLY A 104 3.39 -0.54 -9.17
CA GLY A 104 2.51 -1.70 -9.13
C GLY A 104 1.04 -1.31 -9.24
N LYS A 105 0.20 -2.26 -8.83
CA LYS A 105 -1.26 -2.12 -8.85
C LYS A 105 -1.85 -2.68 -7.56
N VAL A 106 -2.84 -1.98 -7.02
CA VAL A 106 -3.71 -2.48 -5.96
C VAL A 106 -5.16 -2.16 -6.34
N TRP A 107 -6.02 -3.18 -6.32
CA TRP A 107 -7.36 -3.09 -6.90
C TRP A 107 -7.29 -2.61 -8.36
N TYR A 108 -7.96 -1.50 -8.69
CA TYR A 108 -7.98 -0.87 -10.00
C TYR A 108 -6.93 0.25 -10.13
N GLN A 109 -6.24 0.61 -9.04
CA GLN A 109 -5.31 1.74 -9.02
C GLN A 109 -3.90 1.28 -9.38
N ASP A 110 -3.39 1.79 -10.51
CA ASP A 110 -1.96 1.78 -10.82
C ASP A 110 -1.26 2.92 -10.08
N PHE A 111 -0.03 2.68 -9.67
CA PHE A 111 0.80 3.68 -9.03
C PHE A 111 2.27 3.54 -9.42
N ASP A 112 2.94 4.67 -9.38
CA ASP A 112 4.36 4.84 -9.65
C ASP A 112 4.86 5.96 -8.75
N LEU A 113 5.44 5.57 -7.61
CA LEU A 113 5.71 6.46 -6.50
C LEU A 113 7.19 6.50 -6.19
N THR A 114 7.71 7.68 -5.91
CA THR A 114 9.06 7.86 -5.37
C THR A 114 8.98 7.99 -3.86
N ALA A 115 9.95 7.42 -3.16
CA ALA A 115 10.13 7.57 -1.73
C ALA A 115 11.58 7.90 -1.40
N HIS A 116 11.77 8.80 -0.46
CA HIS A 116 13.08 9.16 0.06
C HIS A 116 13.39 8.41 1.35
N LYS A 117 14.68 8.38 1.70
CA LYS A 117 15.13 7.72 2.93
C LYS A 117 14.63 8.49 4.16
N ALA A 118 13.85 7.81 4.99
CA ALA A 118 13.17 8.47 6.09
C ALA A 118 14.03 8.57 7.35
N LYS A 119 13.85 9.66 8.10
CA LYS A 119 14.39 9.78 9.47
C LYS A 119 13.50 9.01 10.44
N ARG A 120 14.05 8.59 11.58
CA ARG A 120 13.29 7.88 12.62
C ARG A 120 12.08 8.66 13.14
N SER A 121 12.21 9.99 13.28
CA SER A 121 11.13 10.88 13.72
C SER A 121 9.99 10.95 12.71
N GLU A 122 10.32 10.96 11.43
CA GLU A 122 9.36 11.01 10.33
C GLU A 122 8.59 9.70 10.21
N LEU A 123 9.30 8.57 10.26
CA LEU A 123 8.65 7.26 10.34
C LEU A 123 7.68 7.24 11.52
N LYS A 124 8.11 7.65 12.71
CA LYS A 124 7.24 7.67 13.90
C LYS A 124 6.00 8.57 13.73
N ALA A 125 6.12 9.70 13.05
CA ALA A 125 4.98 10.58 12.78
C ALA A 125 3.93 9.94 11.86
N LEU A 126 4.35 8.95 11.06
CA LEU A 126 3.50 8.19 10.13
C LEU A 126 3.12 6.80 10.68
N ASP A 127 3.32 6.54 11.98
CA ASP A 127 2.83 5.33 12.62
C ASP A 127 1.30 5.28 12.56
N PHE A 128 0.76 4.18 12.02
CA PHE A 128 -0.68 3.95 12.01
C PHE A 128 -1.14 3.58 13.43
N PRO A 129 -2.08 4.33 14.04
CA PRO A 129 -2.56 4.02 15.37
C PRO A 129 -3.41 2.75 15.33
N THR A 130 -3.05 1.76 16.14
CA THR A 130 -3.87 0.56 16.36
C THR A 130 -4.54 0.62 17.71
N TYR A 131 -5.78 0.16 17.77
CA TYR A 131 -6.57 0.12 19.00
C TYR A 131 -6.89 -1.35 19.32
N PRO A 132 -6.79 -1.77 20.58
CA PRO A 132 -7.16 -3.12 20.96
C PRO A 132 -8.64 -3.34 20.68
N LEU A 133 -8.98 -4.50 20.12
CA LEU A 133 -10.37 -4.89 19.97
C LEU A 133 -11.00 -5.04 21.36
N PRO A 134 -12.24 -4.57 21.57
CA PRO A 134 -12.96 -4.85 22.80
C PRO A 134 -13.12 -6.35 22.99
N ALA A 135 -13.25 -6.79 24.25
CA ALA A 135 -13.54 -8.18 24.55
C ALA A 135 -14.82 -8.63 23.82
N LYS A 136 -14.80 -9.84 23.26
CA LYS A 136 -15.98 -10.40 22.60
C LYS A 136 -17.11 -10.51 23.62
N ALA A 137 -18.22 -9.85 23.34
CA ALA A 137 -19.44 -9.92 24.12
C ALA A 137 -20.62 -10.22 23.19
N VAL A 138 -21.59 -10.99 23.68
CA VAL A 138 -22.85 -11.18 22.96
C VAL A 138 -23.65 -9.88 23.08
N VAL A 139 -23.93 -9.26 21.93
CA VAL A 139 -24.81 -8.08 21.86
C VAL A 139 -26.26 -8.57 21.78
N PRO A 140 -27.15 -8.19 22.72
CA PRO A 140 -28.57 -8.54 22.65
C PRO A 140 -29.17 -8.04 21.33
N GLN A 141 -29.65 -8.96 20.49
CA GLN A 141 -30.29 -8.63 19.23
C GLN A 141 -31.76 -8.25 19.48
N LYS A 142 -32.17 -7.06 19.03
CA LYS A 142 -33.60 -6.70 18.96
C LYS A 142 -34.15 -7.16 17.60
N PRO A 143 -35.38 -7.72 17.53
CA PRO A 143 -35.98 -8.16 16.27
C PRO A 143 -36.53 -6.97 15.46
N LEU A 144 -35.65 -6.04 15.07
CA LEU A 144 -36.03 -4.81 14.34
C LEU A 144 -36.27 -5.05 12.84
N SER A 145 -35.76 -6.16 12.30
CA SER A 145 -35.93 -6.54 10.89
C SER A 145 -36.21 -8.04 10.79
N PRO A 146 -37.47 -8.48 11.01
CA PRO A 146 -37.84 -9.90 10.89
C PRO A 146 -37.66 -10.47 9.47
N THR A 147 -37.63 -9.60 8.46
CA THR A 147 -37.28 -9.90 7.06
C THR A 147 -35.96 -9.22 6.71
N PRO A 148 -35.21 -9.67 5.67
CA PRO A 148 -34.05 -8.95 5.19
C PRO A 148 -34.37 -7.46 4.93
N PRO A 149 -33.52 -6.51 5.37
CA PRO A 149 -33.81 -5.09 5.23
C PRO A 149 -33.76 -4.68 3.75
N MET A 150 -34.76 -3.92 3.32
CA MET A 150 -34.76 -3.26 2.00
C MET A 150 -34.28 -1.82 2.12
N GLY A 151 -33.29 -1.45 1.30
CA GLY A 151 -32.68 -0.13 1.34
C GLY A 151 -31.74 0.11 0.16
N TRP A 152 -30.97 1.19 0.28
CA TRP A 152 -30.03 1.62 -0.75
C TRP A 152 -28.67 1.99 -0.13
N SER A 153 -27.59 1.76 -0.89
CA SER A 153 -26.21 2.11 -0.52
C SER A 153 -25.63 3.12 -1.50
N SER A 154 -25.10 4.22 -0.97
CA SER A 154 -24.47 5.26 -1.78
C SER A 154 -23.18 4.83 -2.46
N TRP A 155 -22.47 3.89 -1.83
CA TRP A 155 -21.12 3.52 -2.22
C TRP A 155 -21.05 3.02 -3.67
N ASN A 156 -21.97 2.13 -4.06
CA ASN A 156 -21.93 1.46 -5.36
C ASN A 156 -22.04 2.40 -6.57
N LYS A 157 -22.63 3.60 -6.39
CA LYS A 157 -22.85 4.55 -7.48
C LYS A 157 -22.02 5.82 -7.36
N PHE A 158 -21.80 6.29 -6.14
CA PHE A 158 -21.26 7.62 -5.89
C PHE A 158 -19.85 7.61 -5.27
N ALA A 159 -19.42 6.51 -4.67
CA ALA A 159 -18.15 6.41 -3.93
C ALA A 159 -17.98 7.62 -2.98
N THR A 160 -16.88 8.36 -3.10
CA THR A 160 -16.58 9.55 -2.30
C THR A 160 -17.32 10.81 -2.77
N ASN A 161 -17.89 10.81 -3.97
CA ASN A 161 -18.60 11.96 -4.55
C ASN A 161 -20.08 11.97 -4.18
N ILE A 162 -20.38 12.13 -2.89
CA ILE A 162 -21.74 12.16 -2.34
C ILE A 162 -21.93 13.30 -1.34
N SER A 163 -23.04 14.04 -1.46
CA SER A 163 -23.38 15.19 -0.61
C SER A 163 -24.68 14.96 0.20
N ASP A 164 -24.90 15.74 1.26
CA ASP A 164 -26.17 15.71 2.02
C ASP A 164 -27.37 16.00 1.13
N GLN A 165 -27.25 16.99 0.22
CA GLN A 165 -28.29 17.32 -0.75
C GLN A 165 -28.62 16.11 -1.63
N THR A 166 -27.61 15.45 -2.21
CA THR A 166 -27.80 14.25 -3.05
C THR A 166 -28.48 13.12 -2.28
N ILE A 167 -28.13 12.92 -0.99
CA ILE A 167 -28.79 11.91 -0.14
C ILE A 167 -30.28 12.24 0.04
N ARG A 168 -30.63 13.50 0.30
CA ARG A 168 -32.04 13.93 0.44
C ARG A 168 -32.82 13.76 -0.85
N GLU A 169 -32.26 14.19 -1.98
CA GLU A 169 -32.88 14.04 -3.30
C GLU A 169 -33.15 12.56 -3.63
N ILE A 170 -32.20 11.67 -3.34
CA ILE A 170 -32.39 10.23 -3.51
C ILE A 170 -33.46 9.72 -2.57
N ALA A 171 -33.42 10.10 -1.28
CA ALA A 171 -34.40 9.68 -0.29
C ALA A 171 -35.84 10.09 -0.67
N ASP A 172 -36.01 11.29 -1.23
CA ASP A 172 -37.27 11.78 -1.77
C ASP A 172 -37.70 10.97 -3.00
N ALA A 173 -36.77 10.69 -3.92
CA ALA A 173 -37.03 9.93 -5.15
C ALA A 173 -37.46 8.48 -4.89
N ILE A 174 -36.83 7.80 -3.93
CA ILE A 174 -37.18 6.41 -3.57
C ILE A 174 -38.27 6.32 -2.51
N GLY A 175 -38.79 7.46 -2.04
CA GLY A 175 -39.92 7.51 -1.11
C GLY A 175 -39.61 7.07 0.31
N ILE A 176 -38.34 7.08 0.76
CA ILE A 176 -37.93 6.63 2.11
C ILE A 176 -38.61 7.42 3.23
N VAL A 177 -38.98 8.68 2.98
CA VAL A 177 -39.66 9.55 3.95
C VAL A 177 -41.18 9.29 3.99
N ARG A 178 -41.70 8.41 3.13
CA ARG A 178 -43.12 8.03 3.07
C ARG A 178 -43.32 6.55 3.42
N PRO A 179 -44.51 6.13 3.87
CA PRO A 179 -44.69 4.85 4.59
C PRO A 179 -44.44 3.57 3.76
N ALA A 180 -44.12 3.68 2.46
CA ALA A 180 -44.13 2.58 1.50
C ALA A 180 -42.82 2.48 0.71
N GLY A 181 -41.85 1.74 1.24
CA GLY A 181 -40.73 1.17 0.47
C GLY A 181 -39.39 1.89 0.68
N CYS A 182 -38.38 1.10 1.10
CA CYS A 182 -37.06 1.51 1.61
C CYS A 182 -37.13 2.29 2.94
N ARG A 183 -36.39 1.82 3.96
CA ARG A 183 -36.31 2.48 5.28
C ARG A 183 -34.87 2.70 5.76
N LEU A 184 -33.89 2.37 4.92
CA LEU A 184 -32.47 2.44 5.27
C LEU A 184 -31.65 3.05 4.12
N CYS A 185 -31.11 4.25 4.36
CA CYS A 185 -30.02 4.83 3.58
C CYS A 185 -28.70 4.54 4.29
N LEU A 186 -27.84 3.72 3.69
CA LEU A 186 -26.50 3.49 4.21
C LEU A 186 -25.51 4.41 3.49
N ARG A 187 -24.95 5.37 4.23
CA ARG A 187 -23.74 6.07 3.85
C ARG A 187 -22.55 5.31 4.42
N GLN A 188 -21.79 4.66 3.55
CA GLN A 188 -20.51 4.06 3.91
C GLN A 188 -19.41 5.06 3.53
N TYR A 189 -18.57 5.40 4.51
CA TYR A 189 -17.40 6.27 4.34
C TYR A 189 -16.22 5.45 3.80
#